data_AF-C0VYJ3-F1
#
_entry.id   AF-C0VYJ3-F1
#
_cell.length_a   1.000
_cell.length_b   1.000
_cell.length_c   1.000
_cell.angle_alpha   90.00
_cell.angle_beta   90.00
_cell.angle_gamma   90.00
#
_symmetry.space_group_name_H-M   'P 1'
#
loop_
_entity.id
_entity.type
_entity.pdbx_description
1 polymer ?
#
loop_
_entity_poly.entity_id
_entity_poly.type
_entity_poly.pdbx_seq_one_letter_code
_entity_poly.pdbx_strand_id
1 'polypeptide(L)'
;MQENYSGRCGTPAWLLRSFVDSMLAAQATATEEQLSLAGEKLLFRWGAPHRIFHNTRYLASLISHIDELSGICHDADLLRIVAWYLGAVEPVSVYLDDQVFDARVEECQAYLGNSASQLGVPAETISRLQELVSLALHHISSVTELDGTVIIDADLAVLACTPQEYKKFRLAIREENAKLSDFDYQVARRRFVRRLLKRKSLFKSPTGSHWEAIARQNLEAELANLDASLEQLDPQGLSDAGWVPVEETDISTTSTTIFKRSAIAVPEAAVEETCCVLPRFVTKTEEAQSQDYSSLEFEPDVLDKAPIGVVRRLSAKELARQAAKHKQL
;
A
#
# COMPACT_ATOMS: atom_id res chain seq x y z
N MET A 1 5.47 -29.29 4.54
CA MET A 1 4.90 -28.02 5.04
C MET A 1 3.74 -27.65 4.14
N GLN A 2 2.52 -27.97 4.55
CA GLN A 2 1.29 -27.50 3.92
C GLN A 2 0.66 -26.56 4.94
N GLU A 3 1.03 -25.29 4.90
CA GLU A 3 0.41 -24.25 5.73
C GLU A 3 -0.73 -23.58 4.95
N ASN A 4 -1.95 -23.91 5.36
CA ASN A 4 -3.16 -23.07 5.35
C ASN A 4 -3.32 -22.01 4.24
N TYR A 5 -3.81 -22.46 3.08
CA TYR A 5 -4.40 -21.61 2.03
C TYR A 5 -5.82 -21.08 2.36
N SER A 6 -6.08 -20.67 3.60
CA SER A 6 -7.38 -20.10 3.97
C SER A 6 -7.61 -18.68 3.44
N GLY A 7 -6.60 -18.04 2.83
CA GLY A 7 -6.69 -16.69 2.24
C GLY A 7 -7.13 -16.61 0.77
N ARG A 8 -7.36 -17.75 0.07
CA ARG A 8 -7.73 -17.75 -1.37
C ARG A 8 -9.25 -17.72 -1.62
N CYS A 9 -10.09 -17.70 -0.59
CA CYS A 9 -11.54 -17.67 -0.76
C CYS A 9 -11.97 -16.30 -1.33
N GLY A 10 -12.09 -16.20 -2.67
CA GLY A 10 -12.57 -15.01 -3.36
C GLY A 10 -11.61 -14.37 -4.37
N THR A 11 -10.37 -14.85 -4.49
CA THR A 11 -9.42 -14.35 -5.51
C THR A 11 -9.79 -14.90 -6.89
N PRO A 12 -10.06 -14.07 -7.90
CA PRO A 12 -10.39 -14.55 -9.24
C PRO A 12 -9.25 -15.35 -9.88
N ALA A 13 -9.58 -16.45 -10.56
CA ALA A 13 -8.58 -17.32 -11.20
C ALA A 13 -7.78 -16.61 -12.30
N TRP A 14 -8.36 -15.60 -12.95
CA TRP A 14 -7.71 -14.81 -14.00
C TRP A 14 -6.64 -13.86 -13.45
N LEU A 15 -6.68 -13.53 -12.15
CA LEU A 15 -5.88 -12.46 -11.58
C LEU A 15 -4.38 -12.75 -11.74
N LEU A 16 -3.92 -13.92 -11.27
CA LEU A 16 -2.52 -14.29 -11.40
C LEU A 16 -2.05 -14.32 -12.87
N ARG A 17 -2.90 -14.77 -13.80
CA ARG A 17 -2.56 -14.78 -15.23
C ARG A 17 -2.38 -13.36 -15.76
N SER A 18 -3.25 -12.42 -15.37
CA SER A 18 -3.11 -11.01 -15.71
C SER A 18 -1.78 -10.42 -15.28
N PHE A 19 -1.24 -10.79 -14.10
CA PHE A 19 0.09 -10.35 -13.69
C PHE A 19 1.19 -10.86 -14.63
N VAL A 20 1.17 -12.16 -14.94
CA VAL A 20 2.18 -12.79 -15.82
C VAL A 20 2.13 -12.14 -17.21
N ASP A 21 0.94 -12.00 -17.79
CA ASP A 21 0.77 -11.39 -19.12
C ASP A 21 1.26 -9.94 -19.14
N SER A 22 0.94 -9.14 -18.10
CA SER A 22 1.38 -7.74 -18.01
C SER A 22 2.91 -7.64 -17.89
N MET A 23 3.53 -8.52 -17.09
CA MET A 23 5.00 -8.55 -16.94
C MET A 23 5.70 -8.94 -18.24
N LEU A 24 5.14 -9.88 -19.01
CA LEU A 24 5.65 -10.24 -20.33
C LEU A 24 5.50 -9.09 -21.33
N ALA A 25 4.37 -8.37 -21.31
CA ALA A 25 4.17 -7.17 -22.12
C ALA A 25 5.18 -6.06 -21.75
N ALA A 26 5.52 -5.94 -20.47
CA ALA A 26 6.58 -5.08 -19.95
C ALA A 26 8.02 -5.61 -20.21
N GLN A 27 8.17 -6.60 -21.08
CA GLN A 27 9.45 -7.17 -21.53
C GLN A 27 10.29 -7.80 -20.41
N ALA A 28 9.65 -8.34 -19.36
CA ALA A 28 10.34 -9.14 -18.36
C ALA A 28 11.01 -10.37 -19.02
N THR A 29 12.27 -10.63 -18.66
CA THR A 29 13.06 -11.75 -19.22
C THR A 29 13.01 -13.02 -18.36
N ALA A 30 12.41 -12.94 -17.16
CA ALA A 30 12.16 -14.10 -16.31
C ALA A 30 11.17 -15.10 -16.95
N THR A 31 11.22 -16.35 -16.51
CA THR A 31 10.29 -17.39 -16.98
C THR A 31 8.87 -17.15 -16.46
N GLU A 32 7.85 -17.67 -17.16
CA GLU A 32 6.44 -17.60 -16.68
C GLU A 32 6.28 -18.19 -15.27
N GLU A 33 7.06 -19.21 -14.91
CA GLU A 33 7.07 -19.82 -13.57
C GLU A 33 7.60 -18.83 -12.51
N GLN A 34 8.68 -18.11 -12.82
CA GLN A 34 9.25 -17.08 -11.93
C GLN A 34 8.28 -15.90 -11.76
N LEU A 35 7.64 -15.46 -12.86
CA LEU A 35 6.61 -14.42 -12.83
C LEU A 35 5.38 -14.85 -12.01
N SER A 36 4.92 -16.10 -12.19
CA SER A 36 3.82 -16.66 -11.42
C SER A 36 4.15 -16.69 -9.92
N LEU A 37 5.35 -17.13 -9.56
CA LEU A 37 5.78 -17.14 -8.16
C LEU A 37 5.85 -15.73 -7.56
N ALA A 38 6.29 -14.73 -8.32
CA ALA A 38 6.27 -13.34 -7.88
C ALA A 38 4.84 -12.82 -7.67
N GLY A 39 3.92 -13.11 -8.59
CA GLY A 39 2.51 -12.78 -8.46
C GLY A 39 1.86 -13.45 -7.24
N GLU A 40 2.20 -14.72 -6.96
CA GLU A 40 1.70 -15.41 -5.76
C GLU A 40 2.20 -14.76 -4.45
N LYS A 41 3.45 -14.28 -4.41
CA LYS A 41 3.98 -13.52 -3.26
C LYS A 41 3.21 -12.23 -3.05
N LEU A 42 2.85 -11.52 -4.11
CA LEU A 42 2.00 -10.32 -4.03
C LEU A 42 0.58 -10.67 -3.58
N LEU A 43 -0.03 -11.73 -4.12
CA LEU A 43 -1.35 -12.20 -3.66
C LEU A 43 -1.34 -12.56 -2.17
N PHE A 44 -0.26 -13.15 -1.67
CA PHE A 44 -0.11 -13.44 -0.25
C PHE A 44 -0.12 -12.14 0.60
N ARG A 45 0.56 -11.09 0.13
CA ARG A 45 0.55 -9.76 0.80
C ARG A 45 -0.83 -9.12 0.74
N TRP A 46 -1.49 -9.12 -0.41
CA TRP A 46 -2.86 -8.65 -0.58
C TRP A 46 -3.86 -9.43 0.29
N GLY A 47 -3.60 -10.72 0.54
CA GLY A 47 -4.43 -11.58 1.37
C GLY A 47 -4.11 -11.53 2.87
N ALA A 48 -3.32 -10.57 3.35
CA ALA A 48 -2.97 -10.49 4.76
C ALA A 48 -4.24 -10.27 5.64
N PRO A 49 -4.38 -10.95 6.80
CA PRO A 49 -5.63 -10.96 7.56
C PRO A 49 -6.12 -9.59 8.04
N HIS A 50 -5.21 -8.63 8.22
CA HIS A 50 -5.54 -7.28 8.66
C HIS A 50 -5.99 -6.37 7.52
N ARG A 51 -5.86 -6.79 6.25
CA ARG A 51 -6.35 -6.07 5.08
C ARG A 51 -7.83 -6.37 4.87
N ILE A 52 -8.68 -5.56 5.48
CA ILE A 52 -10.14 -5.73 5.39
C ILE A 52 -10.66 -5.18 4.06
N PHE A 53 -10.22 -3.99 3.66
CA PHE A 53 -10.62 -3.39 2.39
C PHE A 53 -9.58 -3.60 1.30
N HIS A 54 -8.31 -3.29 1.58
CA HIS A 54 -7.22 -3.35 0.59
C HIS A 54 -6.73 -4.79 0.40
N ASN A 55 -7.61 -5.65 -0.09
CA ASN A 55 -7.41 -7.09 -0.27
C ASN A 55 -7.44 -7.52 -1.76
N THR A 56 -7.37 -8.82 -2.04
CA THR A 56 -7.36 -9.35 -3.41
C THR A 56 -8.61 -9.03 -4.22
N ARG A 57 -9.76 -8.80 -3.58
CA ARG A 57 -10.99 -8.34 -4.24
C ARG A 57 -10.85 -6.89 -4.71
N TYR A 58 -10.23 -6.04 -3.88
CA TYR A 58 -9.92 -4.67 -4.27
C TYR A 58 -8.96 -4.64 -5.47
N LEU A 59 -7.88 -5.41 -5.44
CA LEU A 59 -6.94 -5.54 -6.56
C LEU A 59 -7.67 -5.95 -7.86
N ALA A 60 -8.53 -6.95 -7.80
CA ALA A 60 -9.30 -7.38 -8.96
C ALA A 60 -10.22 -6.27 -9.50
N SER A 61 -10.90 -5.54 -8.61
CA SER A 61 -11.75 -4.40 -8.98
C SER A 61 -10.94 -3.26 -9.60
N LEU A 62 -9.78 -2.93 -9.04
CA LEU A 62 -8.88 -1.90 -9.54
C LEU A 62 -8.43 -2.22 -10.96
N ILE A 63 -8.01 -3.46 -11.22
CA ILE A 63 -7.63 -3.91 -12.57
C ILE A 63 -8.82 -3.83 -13.53
N SER A 64 -10.02 -4.22 -13.10
CA SER A 64 -11.21 -4.10 -13.96
C SER A 64 -11.54 -2.64 -14.31
N HIS A 65 -11.35 -1.69 -13.39
CA HIS A 65 -11.53 -0.27 -13.69
C HIS A 65 -10.42 0.28 -14.60
N ILE A 66 -9.17 -0.18 -14.44
CA ILE A 66 -8.09 0.15 -15.39
C ILE A 66 -8.48 -0.30 -16.79
N ASP A 67 -9.03 -1.51 -16.92
CA ASP A 67 -9.48 -2.06 -18.22
C ASP A 67 -10.67 -1.29 -18.80
N GLU A 68 -11.60 -0.80 -17.98
CA GLU A 68 -12.70 0.08 -18.42
C GLU A 68 -12.18 1.42 -18.97
N LEU A 69 -11.13 1.95 -18.36
CA LEU A 69 -10.53 3.24 -18.71
C LEU A 69 -9.41 3.15 -19.74
N SER A 70 -8.98 1.95 -20.13
CA SER A 70 -7.74 1.74 -20.90
C SER A 70 -7.77 2.33 -22.31
N GLY A 71 -8.94 2.75 -22.80
CA GLY A 71 -9.08 3.37 -24.12
C GLY A 71 -8.33 4.70 -24.28
N ILE A 72 -7.90 5.34 -23.19
CA ILE A 72 -7.14 6.61 -23.22
C ILE A 72 -5.71 6.50 -22.69
N CYS A 73 -5.31 5.36 -22.10
CA CYS A 73 -3.95 5.19 -21.61
C CYS A 73 -3.00 4.81 -22.76
N HIS A 74 -1.70 5.09 -22.58
CA HIS A 74 -0.67 4.64 -23.50
C HIS A 74 -0.34 3.16 -23.30
N ASP A 75 -0.26 2.72 -22.04
CA ASP A 75 0.13 1.37 -21.68
C ASP A 75 -0.64 0.85 -20.46
N ALA A 76 -1.66 0.03 -20.72
CA ALA A 76 -2.50 -0.55 -19.68
C ALA A 76 -1.76 -1.63 -18.87
N ASP A 77 -0.75 -2.29 -19.44
CA ASP A 77 -0.03 -3.37 -18.76
C ASP A 77 0.84 -2.80 -17.64
N LEU A 78 1.46 -1.62 -17.86
CA LEU A 78 2.17 -0.92 -16.79
C LEU A 78 1.23 -0.52 -15.64
N LEU A 79 0.00 -0.08 -15.96
CA LEU A 79 -0.99 0.27 -14.93
C LEU A 79 -1.43 -0.94 -14.13
N ARG A 80 -1.63 -2.09 -14.77
CA ARG A 80 -1.92 -3.36 -14.08
C ARG A 80 -0.76 -3.74 -13.17
N ILE A 81 0.49 -3.66 -13.64
CA ILE A 81 1.67 -3.93 -12.81
C ILE A 81 1.71 -3.00 -11.59
N VAL A 82 1.46 -1.70 -11.78
CA VAL A 82 1.37 -0.75 -10.66
C VAL A 82 0.29 -1.19 -9.67
N ALA A 83 -0.92 -1.50 -10.12
CA ALA A 83 -2.00 -1.98 -9.26
C ALA A 83 -1.59 -3.18 -8.41
N TRP A 84 -0.86 -4.14 -8.99
CA TRP A 84 -0.30 -5.28 -8.26
C TRP A 84 0.67 -4.87 -7.15
N TYR A 85 1.58 -3.96 -7.44
CA TYR A 85 2.61 -3.51 -6.50
C TYR A 85 2.10 -2.52 -5.44
N LEU A 86 0.96 -1.85 -5.62
CA LEU A 86 0.36 -1.00 -4.58
C LEU A 86 0.05 -1.76 -3.27
N GLY A 87 -0.13 -3.08 -3.35
CA GLY A 87 -0.30 -3.95 -2.18
C GLY A 87 0.98 -4.60 -1.67
N ALA A 88 2.14 -4.27 -2.25
CA ALA A 88 3.43 -4.75 -1.75
C ALA A 88 3.73 -4.17 -0.35
N VAL A 89 3.30 -2.93 -0.12
CA VAL A 89 3.44 -2.18 1.13
C VAL A 89 2.11 -2.10 1.85
N GLU A 90 2.17 -1.90 3.16
CA GLU A 90 0.99 -1.75 4.02
C GLU A 90 0.09 -0.62 3.48
N PRO A 91 -1.22 -0.84 3.34
CA PRO A 91 -2.10 0.23 2.94
C PRO A 91 -2.23 1.17 4.13
N VAL A 92 -2.32 2.46 3.87
CA VAL A 92 -2.90 3.32 4.88
C VAL A 92 -3.87 4.29 4.22
N SER A 93 -5.07 4.32 4.79
CA SER A 93 -6.28 4.87 4.15
C SER A 93 -6.67 6.22 4.74
N VAL A 94 -6.11 6.54 5.91
CA VAL A 94 -6.33 7.78 6.65
C VAL A 94 -5.04 8.16 7.36
N TYR A 95 -4.70 9.44 7.32
CA TYR A 95 -3.47 9.95 7.93
C TYR A 95 -3.69 11.34 8.52
N LEU A 96 -3.07 11.55 9.68
CA LEU A 96 -2.98 12.86 10.33
C LEU A 96 -1.83 13.69 9.77
N ASP A 97 -0.76 13.04 9.29
CA ASP A 97 0.44 13.67 8.76
C ASP A 97 0.68 13.22 7.30
N ASP A 98 1.01 14.19 6.44
CA ASP A 98 1.28 13.94 5.04
C ASP A 98 2.67 13.28 4.82
N GLN A 99 3.62 13.37 5.78
CA GLN A 99 4.93 12.72 5.68
C GLN A 99 4.87 11.18 5.56
N VAL A 100 3.77 10.58 6.03
CA VAL A 100 3.58 9.12 5.96
C VAL A 100 3.33 8.66 4.52
N PHE A 101 2.81 9.54 3.64
CA PHE A 101 2.65 9.22 2.22
C PHE A 101 4.00 9.09 1.52
N ASP A 102 4.94 10.01 1.78
CA ASP A 102 6.25 10.02 1.12
C ASP A 102 7.04 8.73 1.46
N ALA A 103 7.07 8.35 2.74
CA ALA A 103 7.71 7.12 3.16
C ALA A 103 7.10 5.86 2.50
N ARG A 104 5.76 5.83 2.35
CA ARG A 104 5.06 4.71 1.69
C ARG A 104 5.39 4.65 0.19
N VAL A 105 5.47 5.80 -0.48
CA VAL A 105 5.85 5.88 -1.90
C VAL A 105 7.26 5.35 -2.09
N GLU A 106 8.23 5.81 -1.29
CA GLU A 106 9.61 5.34 -1.35
C GLU A 106 9.71 3.82 -1.11
N GLU A 107 9.02 3.29 -0.09
CA GLU A 107 9.01 1.85 0.20
C GLU A 107 8.43 1.05 -0.98
N CYS A 108 7.31 1.51 -1.54
CA CYS A 108 6.65 0.84 -2.66
C CYS A 108 7.51 0.88 -3.93
N GLN A 109 8.12 2.02 -4.23
CA GLN A 109 9.03 2.18 -5.37
C GLN A 109 10.29 1.33 -5.22
N ALA A 110 10.87 1.25 -4.01
CA ALA A 110 12.03 0.42 -3.74
C ALA A 110 11.69 -1.07 -3.87
N TYR A 111 10.56 -1.51 -3.32
CA TYR A 111 10.11 -2.89 -3.47
C TYR A 111 9.85 -3.25 -4.94
N LEU A 112 9.10 -2.40 -5.65
CA LEU A 112 8.80 -2.57 -7.07
C LEU A 112 10.10 -2.65 -7.88
N GLY A 113 11.00 -1.68 -7.71
CA GLY A 113 12.24 -1.61 -8.48
C GLY A 113 13.13 -2.84 -8.27
N ASN A 114 13.28 -3.28 -7.02
CA ASN A 114 14.06 -4.48 -6.70
C ASN A 114 13.42 -5.75 -7.28
N SER A 115 12.10 -5.92 -7.11
CA SER A 115 11.38 -7.09 -7.60
C SER A 115 11.36 -7.15 -9.13
N ALA A 116 11.04 -6.04 -9.80
CA ALA A 116 11.01 -5.95 -11.27
C ALA A 116 12.40 -6.14 -11.90
N SER A 117 13.45 -5.60 -11.28
CA SER A 117 14.83 -5.81 -11.73
C SER A 117 15.25 -7.29 -11.64
N GLN A 118 14.89 -7.98 -10.54
CA GLN A 118 15.14 -9.43 -10.41
C GLN A 118 14.37 -10.28 -11.42
N LEU A 119 13.20 -9.80 -11.88
CA LEU A 119 12.40 -10.43 -12.94
C LEU A 119 12.87 -10.01 -14.35
N GLY A 120 13.92 -9.18 -14.42
CA GLY A 120 14.57 -8.78 -15.66
C GLY A 120 13.73 -7.83 -16.53
N VAL A 121 12.92 -6.97 -15.89
CA VAL A 121 12.24 -5.85 -16.56
C VAL A 121 13.27 -4.77 -16.92
N PRO A 122 13.20 -4.14 -18.11
CA PRO A 122 14.12 -3.07 -18.50
C PRO A 122 14.13 -1.89 -17.53
N ALA A 123 15.30 -1.28 -17.32
CA ALA A 123 15.47 -0.19 -16.34
C ALA A 123 14.57 1.02 -16.63
N GLU A 124 14.37 1.38 -17.90
CA GLU A 124 13.48 2.49 -18.31
C GLU A 124 12.02 2.21 -17.92
N THR A 125 11.57 0.97 -18.13
CA THR A 125 10.23 0.52 -17.71
C THR A 125 10.08 0.53 -16.20
N ILE A 126 11.12 0.14 -15.45
CA ILE A 126 11.11 0.22 -13.98
C ILE A 126 10.97 1.67 -13.51
N SER A 127 11.73 2.60 -14.09
CA SER A 127 11.61 4.02 -13.76
C SER A 127 10.20 4.53 -14.02
N ARG A 128 9.60 4.17 -15.16
CA ARG A 128 8.22 4.52 -15.49
C ARG A 128 7.21 3.96 -14.48
N LEU A 129 7.36 2.70 -14.08
CA LEU A 129 6.49 2.08 -13.06
C LEU A 129 6.61 2.79 -11.71
N GLN A 130 7.81 3.22 -11.31
CA GLN A 130 8.03 3.96 -10.07
C GLN A 130 7.36 5.34 -10.10
N GLU A 131 7.42 6.06 -11.23
CA GLU A 131 6.69 7.31 -11.43
C GLU A 131 5.17 7.09 -11.28
N LEU A 132 4.63 6.08 -11.95
CA LEU A 132 3.20 5.74 -11.89
C LEU A 132 2.73 5.37 -10.48
N VAL A 133 3.56 4.67 -9.69
CA VAL A 133 3.29 4.41 -8.27
C VAL A 133 3.18 5.71 -7.47
N SER A 134 4.07 6.67 -7.70
CA SER A 134 4.01 7.98 -7.03
C SER A 134 2.71 8.72 -7.36
N LEU A 135 2.33 8.77 -8.65
CA LEU A 135 1.09 9.40 -9.10
C LEU A 135 -0.15 8.74 -8.45
N ALA A 136 -0.19 7.41 -8.44
CA ALA A 136 -1.30 6.64 -7.86
C ALA A 136 -1.44 6.88 -6.35
N LEU A 137 -0.33 6.92 -5.61
CA LEU A 137 -0.35 7.06 -4.15
C LEU A 137 -0.58 8.49 -3.65
N HIS A 138 -0.10 9.50 -4.37
CA HIS A 138 -0.40 10.89 -4.04
C HIS A 138 -1.76 11.36 -4.55
N HIS A 139 -2.38 10.63 -5.49
CA HIS A 139 -3.57 11.05 -6.23
C HIS A 139 -3.40 12.41 -6.91
N ILE A 140 -2.19 12.70 -7.39
CA ILE A 140 -1.83 13.94 -8.10
C ILE A 140 -1.28 13.57 -9.46
N SER A 141 -1.83 14.17 -10.51
CA SER A 141 -1.40 13.99 -11.89
C SER A 141 -1.72 15.24 -12.69
N SER A 142 -0.83 15.59 -13.64
CA SER A 142 -1.05 16.71 -14.56
C SER A 142 -2.13 16.33 -15.60
N VAL A 143 -2.75 17.34 -16.23
CA VAL A 143 -3.81 17.11 -17.23
C VAL A 143 -3.28 16.38 -18.48
N THR A 144 -1.98 16.49 -18.76
CA THR A 144 -1.34 15.84 -19.91
C THR A 144 -0.90 14.40 -19.61
N GLU A 145 -0.96 13.97 -18.35
CA GLU A 145 -0.49 12.66 -17.91
C GLU A 145 -1.63 11.64 -17.93
N LEU A 146 -1.84 11.01 -19.11
CA LEU A 146 -2.99 10.13 -19.35
C LEU A 146 -2.95 8.85 -18.51
N ASP A 147 -1.79 8.19 -18.40
CA ASP A 147 -1.66 6.96 -17.60
C ASP A 147 -1.90 7.23 -16.11
N GLY A 148 -1.34 8.34 -15.61
CA GLY A 148 -1.57 8.84 -14.25
C GLY A 148 -3.05 9.15 -14.00
N THR A 149 -3.73 9.76 -14.98
CA THR A 149 -5.17 9.99 -14.92
C THR A 149 -5.95 8.68 -14.79
N VAL A 150 -5.63 7.67 -15.61
CA VAL A 150 -6.32 6.38 -15.58
C VAL A 150 -6.15 5.65 -14.25
N ILE A 151 -4.92 5.55 -13.72
CA ILE A 151 -4.71 4.83 -12.46
C ILE A 151 -5.36 5.52 -11.27
N ILE A 152 -5.35 6.87 -11.23
CA ILE A 152 -6.01 7.64 -10.16
C ILE A 152 -7.53 7.49 -10.25
N ASP A 153 -8.11 7.64 -11.44
CA ASP A 153 -9.55 7.48 -11.63
C ASP A 153 -10.00 6.05 -11.30
N ALA A 154 -9.23 5.03 -11.68
CA ALA A 154 -9.51 3.63 -11.39
C ALA A 154 -9.47 3.32 -9.87
N ASP A 155 -8.53 3.91 -9.13
CA ASP A 155 -8.40 3.80 -7.68
C ASP A 155 -9.58 4.50 -6.96
N LEU A 156 -9.98 5.67 -7.45
CA LEU A 156 -11.11 6.43 -6.91
C LEU A 156 -12.49 5.89 -7.30
N ALA A 157 -12.58 5.00 -8.30
CA ALA A 157 -13.85 4.49 -8.82
C ALA A 157 -14.71 3.78 -7.75
N VAL A 158 -14.09 3.24 -6.68
CA VAL A 158 -14.83 2.67 -5.55
C VAL A 158 -15.78 3.68 -4.89
N LEU A 159 -15.50 4.98 -4.99
CA LEU A 159 -16.35 6.04 -4.44
C LEU A 159 -17.69 6.13 -5.16
N ALA A 160 -17.77 5.69 -6.42
CA ALA A 160 -18.98 5.73 -7.25
C ALA A 160 -19.82 4.44 -7.19
N CYS A 161 -19.60 3.58 -6.20
CA CYS A 161 -20.47 2.43 -5.95
C CYS A 161 -21.84 2.84 -5.38
N THR A 162 -22.77 1.87 -5.28
CA THR A 162 -24.09 2.14 -4.69
C THR A 162 -23.99 2.59 -3.23
N PRO A 163 -24.94 3.37 -2.68
CA PRO A 163 -24.88 3.82 -1.28
C PRO A 163 -24.74 2.66 -0.26
N GLN A 164 -25.34 1.50 -0.56
CA GLN A 164 -25.25 0.31 0.27
C GLN A 164 -23.84 -0.30 0.25
N GLU A 165 -23.19 -0.34 -0.91
CA GLU A 165 -21.80 -0.78 -1.05
C GLU A 165 -20.84 0.24 -0.44
N TYR A 166 -21.10 1.52 -0.61
CA TYR A 166 -20.31 2.59 -0.02
C TYR A 166 -20.33 2.53 1.52
N LYS A 167 -21.47 2.20 2.12
CA LYS A 167 -21.55 1.92 3.55
C LYS A 167 -20.64 0.75 3.97
N LYS A 168 -20.60 -0.34 3.19
CA LYS A 168 -19.71 -1.48 3.46
C LYS A 168 -18.24 -1.09 3.31
N PHE A 169 -17.91 -0.32 2.28
CA PHE A 169 -16.59 0.26 2.06
C PHE A 169 -16.13 1.06 3.28
N ARG A 170 -16.93 2.01 3.77
CA ARG A 170 -16.57 2.82 4.95
C ARG A 170 -16.35 1.98 6.20
N LEU A 171 -17.18 0.96 6.43
CA LEU A 171 -17.02 0.05 7.57
C LEU A 171 -15.72 -0.76 7.45
N ALA A 172 -15.41 -1.28 6.27
CA ALA A 172 -14.16 -2.01 6.02
C ALA A 172 -12.92 -1.13 6.21
N ILE A 173 -12.94 0.12 5.75
CA ILE A 173 -11.87 1.09 5.99
C ILE A 173 -11.72 1.41 7.49
N ARG A 174 -12.83 1.57 8.22
CA ARG A 174 -12.78 1.79 9.68
C ARG A 174 -12.15 0.60 10.41
N GLU A 175 -12.53 -0.61 10.04
CA GLU A 175 -12.03 -1.86 10.64
C GLU A 175 -10.54 -2.07 10.35
N GLU A 176 -10.09 -1.80 9.13
CA GLU A 176 -8.67 -1.88 8.76
C GLU A 176 -7.81 -0.89 9.57
N ASN A 177 -8.37 0.26 9.93
CA ASN A 177 -7.71 1.30 10.73
C ASN A 177 -8.07 1.21 12.23
N ALA A 178 -8.39 0.01 12.76
CA ALA A 178 -8.77 -0.20 14.16
C ALA A 178 -7.71 0.23 15.20
N LYS A 179 -6.45 0.42 14.78
CA LYS A 179 -5.37 0.94 15.65
C LYS A 179 -5.55 2.42 16.03
N LEU A 180 -6.26 3.19 15.20
CA LEU A 180 -6.57 4.58 15.49
C LEU A 180 -7.74 4.67 16.46
N SER A 181 -7.66 5.63 17.38
CA SER A 181 -8.81 6.00 18.21
C SER A 181 -9.96 6.45 17.31
N ASP A 182 -11.21 6.36 17.80
CA ASP A 182 -12.37 6.82 17.02
C ASP A 182 -12.23 8.30 16.66
N PHE A 183 -11.73 9.13 17.57
CA PHE A 183 -11.49 10.54 17.31
C PHE A 183 -10.46 10.75 16.18
N ASP A 184 -9.27 10.14 16.29
CA ASP A 184 -8.21 10.29 15.29
C ASP A 184 -8.63 9.80 13.92
N TYR A 185 -9.34 8.67 13.87
CA TYR A 185 -9.90 8.13 12.63
C TYR A 185 -10.88 9.11 11.99
N GLN A 186 -11.85 9.63 12.77
CA GLN A 186 -12.87 10.54 12.22
C GLN A 186 -12.25 11.84 11.73
N VAL A 187 -11.28 12.42 12.46
CA VAL A 187 -10.54 13.61 12.03
C VAL A 187 -9.78 13.34 10.73
N ALA A 188 -8.99 12.27 10.67
CA ALA A 188 -8.20 11.92 9.49
C ALA A 188 -9.08 11.60 8.27
N ARG A 189 -10.19 10.87 8.48
CA ARG A 189 -11.14 10.53 7.43
C ARG A 189 -11.87 11.77 6.91
N ARG A 190 -12.30 12.67 7.81
CA ARG A 190 -12.91 13.95 7.42
C ARG A 190 -11.95 14.80 6.60
N ARG A 191 -10.68 14.87 7.01
CA ARG A 191 -9.63 15.59 6.27
C ARG A 191 -9.49 15.06 4.84
N PHE A 192 -9.44 13.74 4.69
CA PHE A 192 -9.38 13.08 3.39
C PHE A 192 -10.62 13.39 2.52
N VAL A 193 -11.83 13.21 3.06
CA VAL A 193 -13.08 13.48 2.32
C VAL A 193 -13.20 14.95 1.90
N ARG A 194 -12.88 15.90 2.80
CA ARG A 194 -12.85 17.34 2.47
C ARG A 194 -11.84 17.66 1.36
N ARG A 195 -10.66 17.02 1.36
CA ARG A 195 -9.65 17.20 0.31
C ARG A 195 -10.19 16.76 -1.05
N LEU A 196 -10.85 15.60 -1.11
CA LEU A 196 -11.48 15.13 -2.36
C LEU A 196 -12.60 16.07 -2.83
N LEU A 197 -13.53 16.46 -1.96
CA LEU A 197 -14.66 17.30 -2.33
C LEU A 197 -14.27 18.70 -2.82
N LYS A 198 -13.10 19.21 -2.40
CA LYS A 198 -12.54 20.48 -2.89
C LYS A 198 -12.07 20.44 -4.34
N ARG A 199 -11.77 19.27 -4.88
CA ARG A 199 -11.35 19.13 -6.27
C ARG A 199 -12.48 19.57 -7.19
N LYS A 200 -12.13 20.25 -8.28
CA LYS A 200 -13.12 20.64 -9.31
C LYS A 200 -13.78 19.41 -9.97
N SER A 201 -13.01 18.35 -10.17
CA SER A 201 -13.46 17.04 -10.67
C SER A 201 -12.72 15.95 -9.90
N LEU A 202 -13.42 14.91 -9.46
CA LEU A 202 -12.79 13.73 -8.86
C LEU A 202 -12.17 12.86 -9.93
N PHE A 203 -12.90 12.66 -11.04
CA PHE A 203 -12.46 11.88 -12.20
C PHE A 203 -12.07 12.80 -13.35
N LYS A 204 -10.89 12.58 -13.94
CA LYS A 204 -10.37 13.42 -15.03
C LYS A 204 -10.55 12.79 -16.41
N SER A 205 -10.68 11.46 -16.48
CA SER A 205 -10.91 10.74 -17.72
C SER A 205 -12.32 10.98 -18.25
N PRO A 206 -12.52 11.10 -19.58
CA PRO A 206 -13.85 11.19 -20.16
C PRO A 206 -14.73 9.97 -19.81
N THR A 207 -14.15 8.77 -19.81
CA THR A 207 -14.84 7.54 -19.45
C THR A 207 -15.25 7.52 -17.98
N GLY A 208 -14.43 8.02 -17.06
CA GLY A 208 -14.76 8.11 -15.63
C GLY A 208 -15.76 9.20 -15.26
N SER A 209 -16.12 10.10 -16.18
CA SER A 209 -17.03 11.22 -15.89
C SER A 209 -18.41 10.80 -15.36
N HIS A 210 -18.89 9.60 -15.72
CA HIS A 210 -20.17 9.08 -15.24
C HIS A 210 -20.18 8.72 -13.74
N TRP A 211 -19.00 8.51 -13.14
CA TRP A 211 -18.82 8.22 -11.73
C TRP A 211 -18.93 9.45 -10.82
N GLU A 212 -18.70 10.65 -11.35
CA GLU A 212 -18.56 11.90 -10.57
C GLU A 212 -19.76 12.17 -9.67
N ALA A 213 -20.97 12.12 -10.22
CA ALA A 213 -22.18 12.48 -9.49
C ALA A 213 -22.44 11.53 -8.31
N ILE A 214 -22.27 10.22 -8.51
CA ILE A 214 -22.49 9.21 -7.47
C ILE A 214 -21.41 9.32 -6.40
N ALA A 215 -20.14 9.47 -6.80
CA ALA A 215 -19.02 9.62 -5.86
C ALA A 215 -19.17 10.85 -4.97
N ARG A 216 -19.57 12.00 -5.53
CA ARG A 216 -19.82 13.22 -4.73
C ARG A 216 -20.96 13.05 -3.75
N GLN A 217 -22.09 12.47 -4.17
CA GLN A 217 -23.22 12.20 -3.27
C GLN A 217 -22.80 11.31 -2.09
N ASN A 218 -22.03 10.26 -2.36
CA ASN A 218 -21.50 9.36 -1.34
C ASN A 218 -20.54 10.09 -0.36
N LEU A 219 -19.61 10.89 -0.89
CA LEU A 219 -18.65 11.67 -0.10
C LEU A 219 -19.32 12.77 0.74
N GLU A 220 -20.29 13.49 0.19
CA GLU A 220 -21.07 14.51 0.90
C GLU A 220 -21.88 13.90 2.05
N ALA A 221 -22.51 12.74 1.80
CA ALA A 221 -23.21 12.00 2.84
C ALA A 221 -22.24 11.46 3.90
N GLU A 222 -21.04 11.00 3.53
CA GLU A 222 -20.00 10.63 4.48
C GLU A 222 -19.57 11.85 5.31
N LEU A 223 -19.30 12.99 4.69
CA LEU A 223 -18.86 14.20 5.36
C LEU A 223 -19.87 14.66 6.42
N ALA A 224 -21.16 14.70 6.09
CA ALA A 224 -22.20 15.07 7.06
C ALA A 224 -22.23 14.12 8.28
N ASN A 225 -22.03 12.82 8.06
CA ASN A 225 -21.96 11.84 9.16
C ASN A 225 -20.69 12.01 10.00
N LEU A 226 -19.56 12.33 9.37
CA LEU A 226 -18.28 12.58 10.06
C LEU A 226 -18.35 13.84 10.92
N ASP A 227 -18.94 14.93 10.39
CA ASP A 227 -19.12 16.17 11.13
C ASP A 227 -20.04 15.96 12.35
N ALA A 228 -21.20 15.30 12.18
CA ALA A 228 -22.08 14.97 13.29
C ALA A 228 -21.43 14.05 14.35
N SER A 229 -20.57 13.12 13.92
CA SER A 229 -19.83 12.25 14.84
C SER A 229 -18.74 13.00 15.60
N LEU A 230 -18.06 13.95 14.95
CA LEU A 230 -17.01 14.75 15.58
C LEU A 230 -17.57 15.77 16.56
N GLU A 231 -18.73 16.36 16.30
CA GLU A 231 -19.43 17.22 17.27
C GLU A 231 -19.74 16.48 18.57
N GLN A 232 -20.01 15.17 18.52
CA GLN A 232 -20.23 14.35 19.70
C GLN A 232 -18.93 13.99 20.43
N LEU A 233 -17.83 13.79 19.70
CA LEU A 233 -16.53 13.38 20.24
C LEU A 233 -15.66 14.56 20.72
N ASP A 234 -15.83 15.73 20.12
CA ASP A 234 -15.11 16.99 20.38
C ASP A 234 -16.08 18.18 20.37
N PRO A 235 -16.94 18.29 21.40
CA PRO A 235 -17.93 19.37 21.49
C PRO A 235 -17.30 20.76 21.65
N GLN A 236 -15.99 20.86 21.91
CA GLN A 236 -15.26 22.11 22.04
C GLN A 236 -14.58 22.56 20.75
N GLY A 237 -14.61 21.73 19.69
CA GLY A 237 -14.11 22.09 18.36
C GLY A 237 -12.59 22.27 18.27
N LEU A 238 -11.83 21.61 19.14
CA LEU A 238 -10.37 21.76 19.20
C LEU A 238 -9.66 21.15 17.97
N SER A 239 -10.33 20.25 17.24
CA SER A 239 -9.82 19.56 16.06
C SER A 239 -9.58 20.43 14.81
N ASP A 240 -10.32 21.53 14.63
CA ASP A 240 -10.18 22.39 13.43
C ASP A 240 -9.11 23.49 13.58
N ALA A 241 -8.53 23.67 14.78
CA ALA A 241 -7.61 24.77 15.08
C ALA A 241 -6.25 24.73 14.33
N GLY A 242 -5.92 23.61 13.66
CA GLY A 242 -4.66 23.43 12.94
C GLY A 242 -4.79 23.00 11.48
N TRP A 243 -6.00 22.83 10.95
CA TRP A 243 -6.17 22.44 9.56
C TRP A 243 -6.09 23.66 8.64
N VAL A 244 -4.95 23.80 7.95
CA VAL A 244 -4.80 24.76 6.86
C VAL A 244 -5.07 24.04 5.53
N PRO A 245 -6.02 24.52 4.71
CA PRO A 245 -6.18 24.05 3.34
C PRO A 245 -4.87 24.14 2.55
N VAL A 246 -4.43 23.04 1.94
CA VAL A 246 -3.47 23.11 0.84
C VAL A 246 -4.24 23.55 -0.40
N GLU A 247 -3.91 24.72 -0.96
CA GLU A 247 -4.42 25.13 -2.28
C GLU A 247 -3.71 24.26 -3.34
N GLU A 248 -4.45 23.37 -4.00
CA GLU A 248 -3.97 22.70 -5.21
C GLU A 248 -3.92 23.77 -6.32
N THR A 249 -2.73 24.32 -6.61
CA THR A 249 -2.56 25.16 -7.81
C THR A 249 -2.56 24.26 -9.03
N ASP A 250 -3.54 24.45 -9.91
CA ASP A 250 -3.55 23.89 -11.26
C ASP A 250 -2.21 24.22 -11.93
N ILE A 251 -1.30 23.24 -12.02
CA ILE A 251 -0.09 23.30 -12.85
C ILE A 251 -0.52 23.18 -14.32
N SER A 252 -1.15 24.25 -14.80
CA SER A 252 -1.53 24.49 -16.18
C SER A 252 -1.04 25.88 -16.58
N THR A 253 0.28 26.07 -16.65
CA THR A 253 0.90 27.01 -17.61
C THR A 253 2.41 26.87 -17.61
N THR A 254 2.98 26.87 -18.81
CA THR A 254 4.40 26.95 -19.13
C THR A 254 5.02 28.16 -18.43
N SER A 255 5.64 28.00 -17.25
CA SER A 255 6.52 29.00 -16.65
C SER A 255 7.37 28.38 -15.55
N THR A 256 8.69 28.35 -15.79
CA THR A 256 9.73 28.01 -14.80
C THR A 256 9.53 28.85 -13.54
N THR A 257 9.06 28.22 -12.46
CA THR A 257 8.93 28.87 -11.16
C THR A 257 9.83 28.16 -10.16
N ILE A 258 10.83 28.90 -9.69
CA ILE A 258 11.81 28.49 -8.69
C ILE A 258 11.09 28.43 -7.33
N PHE A 259 11.08 27.26 -6.69
CA PHE A 259 10.61 27.11 -5.32
C PHE A 259 11.55 27.87 -4.36
N LYS A 260 11.13 29.05 -3.91
CA LYS A 260 11.73 29.71 -2.75
C LYS A 260 11.19 29.04 -1.48
N ARG A 261 12.06 28.31 -0.80
CA ARG A 261 11.79 27.72 0.51
C ARG A 261 11.53 28.84 1.52
N SER A 262 10.32 28.94 2.05
CA SER A 262 10.02 29.82 3.19
C SER A 262 10.54 29.15 4.46
N ALA A 263 11.64 29.67 4.99
CA ALA A 263 12.16 29.30 6.29
C ALA A 263 11.28 29.92 7.39
N ILE A 264 10.83 29.10 8.33
CA ILE A 264 10.27 29.57 9.60
C ILE A 264 11.43 30.16 10.41
N ALA A 265 11.30 31.42 10.80
CA ALA A 265 12.27 32.14 11.60
C ALA A 265 12.37 31.54 13.01
N VAL A 266 13.56 31.07 13.38
CA VAL A 266 13.94 30.79 14.76
C VAL A 266 14.63 32.05 15.31
N PRO A 267 14.30 32.55 16.51
CA PRO A 267 14.96 33.72 17.07
C PRO A 267 16.44 33.43 17.35
N GLU A 268 17.25 34.37 16.89
CA GLU A 268 18.71 34.41 16.89
C GLU A 268 19.27 34.64 18.30
N ALA A 269 20.14 33.75 18.77
CA ALA A 269 21.05 34.02 19.89
C ALA A 269 22.42 33.38 19.64
N ALA A 270 23.40 34.26 19.41
CA ALA A 270 24.85 34.13 19.52
C ALA A 270 25.56 33.06 18.67
N VAL A 271 26.18 33.56 17.60
CA VAL A 271 27.22 32.95 16.77
C VAL A 271 28.56 32.98 17.50
N GLU A 272 29.30 31.87 17.47
CA GLU A 272 30.76 31.93 17.28
C GLU A 272 31.23 30.74 16.43
N GLU A 273 31.88 31.08 15.31
CA GLU A 273 32.29 30.20 14.23
C GLU A 273 33.50 29.36 14.62
N THR A 274 33.49 28.06 14.27
CA THR A 274 34.72 27.45 13.75
C THR A 274 34.41 26.31 12.77
N CYS A 275 34.99 26.48 11.58
CA CYS A 275 35.13 25.57 10.46
C CYS A 275 35.39 24.10 10.84
N CYS A 276 34.80 23.13 10.11
CA CYS A 276 35.50 22.04 9.40
C CYS A 276 34.56 20.91 8.93
N VAL A 277 34.60 20.63 7.62
CA VAL A 277 34.70 19.32 6.94
C VAL A 277 34.00 18.11 7.59
N LEU A 278 33.00 17.56 6.88
CA LEU A 278 32.35 16.27 7.18
C LEU A 278 33.25 15.07 6.82
N PRO A 279 33.54 14.14 7.74
CA PRO A 279 34.23 12.89 7.39
C PRO A 279 33.26 11.78 6.94
N ARG A 280 33.65 11.08 5.87
CA ARG A 280 33.12 9.78 5.44
C ARG A 280 33.43 8.72 6.50
N PHE A 281 32.45 7.89 6.84
CA PHE A 281 32.70 6.64 7.55
C PHE A 281 32.59 5.44 6.60
N VAL A 282 33.75 4.79 6.44
CA VAL A 282 33.98 3.50 5.81
C VAL A 282 33.81 2.39 6.86
N THR A 283 33.33 1.24 6.40
CA THR A 283 33.15 -0.03 7.11
C THR A 283 34.42 -0.48 7.87
N LYS A 284 34.25 -0.87 9.13
CA LYS A 284 35.30 -1.58 9.89
C LYS A 284 35.18 -3.09 9.70
N THR A 285 36.17 -3.63 9.02
CA THR A 285 36.71 -4.98 9.21
C THR A 285 37.68 -4.90 10.39
N GLU A 286 37.61 -5.84 11.34
CA GLU A 286 38.73 -6.12 12.26
C GLU A 286 39.03 -7.61 12.22
N GLU A 287 40.26 -7.90 11.79
CA GLU A 287 40.92 -9.19 11.84
C GLU A 287 41.38 -9.48 13.27
N ALA A 288 41.21 -10.73 13.72
CA ALA A 288 41.93 -11.28 14.87
C ALA A 288 42.80 -12.45 14.39
N GLN A 289 44.00 -12.49 14.96
CA GLN A 289 45.20 -13.21 14.55
C GLN A 289 45.13 -14.76 14.54
N SER A 290 46.01 -15.31 13.72
CA SER A 290 46.41 -16.70 13.50
C SER A 290 46.83 -17.48 14.75
N GLN A 291 46.47 -18.77 14.78
CA GLN A 291 47.30 -19.86 15.30
C GLN A 291 47.00 -21.15 14.51
N ASP A 292 48.07 -21.77 14.01
CA ASP A 292 48.13 -23.08 13.34
C ASP A 292 47.52 -24.20 14.21
N TYR A 293 46.89 -25.20 13.58
CA TYR A 293 47.27 -26.61 13.78
C TYR A 293 46.74 -27.50 12.63
N SER A 294 47.65 -28.38 12.22
CA SER A 294 47.62 -29.39 11.16
C SER A 294 46.53 -30.46 11.28
N SER A 295 46.10 -30.97 10.12
CA SER A 295 45.65 -32.33 9.77
C SER A 295 44.71 -33.08 10.71
N LEU A 296 43.57 -33.54 10.18
CA LEU A 296 43.17 -34.96 10.19
C LEU A 296 41.90 -35.16 9.35
N GLU A 297 41.93 -36.24 8.58
CA GLU A 297 40.85 -36.83 7.79
C GLU A 297 39.70 -37.37 8.66
N PHE A 298 38.65 -37.82 7.96
CA PHE A 298 37.60 -38.79 8.34
C PHE A 298 36.16 -38.29 8.65
N GLU A 299 35.34 -38.61 7.65
CA GLU A 299 33.99 -39.21 7.64
C GLU A 299 32.73 -38.49 8.17
N PRO A 300 31.58 -38.70 7.47
CA PRO A 300 30.30 -38.11 7.82
C PRO A 300 29.54 -39.02 8.76
N ASP A 301 29.42 -38.64 10.03
CA ASP A 301 28.60 -39.43 10.95
C ASP A 301 27.14 -38.97 10.98
N VAL A 302 26.31 -39.98 10.72
CA VAL A 302 24.86 -40.02 10.76
C VAL A 302 24.40 -39.72 12.19
N LEU A 303 23.46 -38.79 12.36
CA LEU A 303 22.68 -38.70 13.59
C LEU A 303 21.18 -38.79 13.31
N ASP A 304 20.62 -39.77 14.01
CA ASP A 304 19.30 -40.36 13.90
C ASP A 304 18.13 -39.38 13.97
N LYS A 305 17.16 -39.63 13.08
CA LYS A 305 15.81 -39.08 13.19
C LYS A 305 15.07 -39.75 14.35
N ALA A 306 14.65 -38.96 15.33
CA ALA A 306 13.70 -39.41 16.35
C ALA A 306 12.35 -39.83 15.72
N PRO A 307 11.67 -40.86 16.26
CA PRO A 307 10.45 -41.39 15.65
C PRO A 307 9.28 -40.39 15.76
N ILE A 308 8.61 -40.16 14.64
CA ILE A 308 7.38 -39.38 14.54
C ILE A 308 6.28 -40.15 15.28
N GLY A 309 5.95 -39.70 16.49
CA GLY A 309 4.83 -40.22 17.26
C GLY A 309 3.51 -39.91 16.55
N VAL A 310 2.74 -40.96 16.25
CA VAL A 310 1.39 -40.82 15.70
C VAL A 310 0.47 -40.25 16.78
N VAL A 311 0.14 -38.97 16.68
CA VAL A 311 -0.84 -38.33 17.56
C VAL A 311 -2.24 -38.83 17.18
N ARG A 312 -2.77 -39.77 17.96
CA ARG A 312 -4.18 -40.17 17.87
C ARG A 312 -5.06 -39.02 18.35
N ARG A 313 -5.99 -38.56 17.51
CA ARG A 313 -7.03 -37.61 17.93
C ARG A 313 -7.93 -38.29 18.98
N LEU A 314 -8.01 -37.70 20.17
CA LEU A 314 -8.95 -38.10 21.20
C LEU A 314 -10.37 -37.70 20.79
N SER A 315 -11.34 -38.56 21.09
CA SER A 315 -12.75 -38.24 20.88
C SER A 315 -13.20 -37.15 21.86
N ALA A 316 -14.25 -36.41 21.51
CA ALA A 316 -14.84 -35.39 22.38
C ALA A 316 -15.22 -35.92 23.77
N LYS A 317 -15.54 -37.22 23.86
CA LYS A 317 -15.89 -37.91 25.11
C LYS A 317 -14.67 -38.11 26.04
N GLU A 318 -13.48 -38.30 25.47
CA GLU A 318 -12.23 -38.46 26.21
C GLU A 318 -11.70 -37.11 26.70
N LEU A 319 -11.83 -36.07 25.88
CA LEU A 319 -11.49 -34.68 26.26
C LEU A 319 -12.37 -34.19 27.43
N ALA A 320 -13.67 -34.49 27.41
CA ALA A 320 -14.58 -34.13 28.49
C ALA A 320 -14.22 -34.84 29.82
N ARG A 321 -13.76 -36.09 29.76
CA ARG A 321 -13.30 -36.84 30.94
C ARG A 321 -12.01 -36.27 31.53
N GLN A 322 -11.08 -35.82 30.70
CA GLN A 322 -9.84 -35.19 31.16
C GLN A 322 -10.12 -33.82 31.79
N ALA A 323 -11.01 -33.02 31.19
CA ALA A 323 -11.42 -31.74 31.76
C ALA A 323 -12.12 -31.87 33.12
N ALA A 324 -12.92 -32.93 33.32
CA ALA A 324 -13.55 -33.21 34.61
C ALA A 324 -12.54 -33.60 35.70
N LYS A 325 -11.44 -34.27 35.33
CA LYS A 325 -10.39 -34.71 36.26
C LYS A 325 -9.51 -33.56 36.76
N HIS A 326 -9.39 -32.50 35.97
CA HIS A 326 -8.61 -31.30 36.33
C HIS A 326 -9.37 -30.28 37.18
N LYS A 327 -10.66 -30.49 37.42
CA LYS A 327 -11.51 -29.59 38.23
C LYS A 327 -11.67 -30.03 39.69
N GLN A 328 -10.96 -31.09 40.10
CA GLN A 328 -10.96 -31.63 41.46
C GLN A 328 -9.56 -31.61 42.11
N LEU A 329 -8.63 -30.81 41.57
CA LEU A 329 -7.35 -30.47 42.19
C LEU A 329 -7.29 -28.97 42.45
#